data_AF-A0A973CJ83-F1
#
_entry.id   AF-A0A973CJ83-F1
#
_cell.length_a   1.000
_cell.length_b   1.000
_cell.length_c   1.000
_cell.angle_alpha   90.00
_cell.angle_beta   90.00
_cell.angle_gamma   90.00
#
_symmetry.space_group_name_H-M   'P 1'
#
loop_
_entity.id
_entity.type
_entity.pdbx_description
1 polymer ?
#
loop_
_entity_poly.entity_id
_entity_poly.type
_entity_poly.pdbx_seq_one_letter_code
_entity_poly.pdbx_strand_id
1 'polypeptide(L)'
;MKNKFYSLLGLSILALIFTGCKSTSYLPSNKTTTFCQWDTYNTAMESYQEIEVNVTTIAELKDMGYDPYKSPNLKILTYLDVMREFMPNSSIKKEDLPYTVRRCIEDHEQCYAYLLSIENMNKQREGNVVSDLFGFRKNTRIEGWTFQAIIIINNGLVVYKISSGQPKVTKYKKVSNPLGPLQSINVSSSVKSVLGP
;
A
#
# COMPACT_ATOMS: atom_id res chain seq x y z
N MET A 1 -2.97 72.74 -6.21
CA MET A 1 -3.92 71.60 -6.25
C MET A 1 -3.34 70.30 -6.82
N LYS A 2 -2.24 70.30 -7.59
CA LYS A 2 -1.65 69.08 -8.18
C LYS A 2 -0.99 68.12 -7.16
N ASN A 3 -0.36 68.63 -6.09
CA ASN A 3 0.35 67.78 -5.11
C ASN A 3 -0.56 66.90 -4.22
N LYS A 4 -1.82 67.33 -3.99
CA LYS A 4 -2.79 66.50 -3.25
C LYS A 4 -3.31 65.32 -4.08
N PHE A 5 -3.28 65.43 -5.42
CA PHE A 5 -3.72 64.38 -6.33
C PHE A 5 -2.71 63.23 -6.41
N TYR A 6 -1.41 63.54 -6.42
CA TYR A 6 -0.35 62.51 -6.36
C TYR A 6 -0.29 61.80 -4.99
N SER A 7 -0.61 62.50 -3.90
CA SER A 7 -0.70 61.91 -2.56
C SER A 7 -1.88 60.94 -2.41
N LEU A 8 -3.02 61.22 -3.06
CA LEU A 8 -4.17 60.32 -3.10
C LEU A 8 -3.97 59.13 -4.05
N LEU A 9 -3.26 59.33 -5.17
CA LEU A 9 -2.91 58.23 -6.09
C LEU A 9 -1.89 57.26 -5.46
N GLY A 10 -0.93 57.78 -4.69
CA GLY A 10 0.06 56.96 -3.99
C GLY A 10 -0.54 56.06 -2.90
N LEU A 11 -1.60 56.52 -2.22
CA LEU A 11 -2.28 55.75 -1.18
C LEU A 11 -3.13 54.60 -1.75
N SER A 12 -3.67 54.75 -2.96
CA SER A 12 -4.48 53.73 -3.63
C SER A 12 -3.64 52.58 -4.19
N ILE A 13 -2.41 52.86 -4.63
CA ILE A 13 -1.47 51.83 -5.13
C ILE A 13 -0.92 50.96 -3.98
N LEU A 14 -0.78 51.53 -2.77
CA LEU A 14 -0.30 50.78 -1.60
C LEU A 14 -1.37 49.81 -1.02
N ALA A 15 -2.66 50.09 -1.23
CA ALA A 15 -3.75 49.23 -0.76
C ALA A 15 -3.96 47.96 -1.62
N LEU A 16 -3.55 47.97 -2.89
CA LEU A 16 -3.67 46.81 -3.79
C LEU A 16 -2.62 45.71 -3.50
N ILE A 17 -1.50 46.05 -2.85
CA ILE A 17 -0.41 45.11 -2.55
C ILE A 17 -0.75 44.20 -1.34
N PHE A 18 -1.72 44.58 -0.51
CA PHE A 18 -2.20 43.75 0.62
C PHE A 18 -3.34 42.79 0.26
N THR A 19 -3.80 42.77 -0.98
CA THR A 19 -4.63 41.68 -1.52
C THR A 19 -3.76 40.58 -2.14
N GLY A 20 -2.61 40.30 -1.51
CA GLY A 20 -1.75 39.18 -1.85
C GLY A 20 -2.50 37.87 -1.60
N CYS A 21 -2.82 37.20 -2.70
CA CYS A 21 -3.23 35.81 -2.86
C CYS A 21 -3.54 35.07 -1.54
N LYS A 22 -4.84 34.83 -1.28
CA LYS A 22 -5.26 33.68 -0.48
C LYS A 22 -4.82 32.41 -1.22
N SER A 23 -3.53 32.09 -1.14
CA SER A 23 -2.95 30.83 -1.57
C SER A 23 -3.48 29.76 -0.63
N THR A 24 -4.70 29.32 -0.90
CA THR A 24 -5.27 28.11 -0.34
C THR A 24 -4.34 26.99 -0.76
N SER A 25 -3.46 26.63 0.18
CA SER A 25 -2.44 25.60 0.07
C SER A 25 -3.13 24.24 -0.12
N TYR A 26 -3.54 23.95 -1.35
CA TYR A 26 -4.02 22.63 -1.75
C TYR A 26 -2.80 21.70 -1.79
N LEU A 27 -2.50 21.08 -0.65
CA LEU A 27 -1.39 20.16 -0.52
C LEU A 27 -1.67 18.91 -1.38
N PRO A 28 -0.65 18.34 -2.03
CA PRO A 28 -0.82 17.11 -2.79
C PRO A 28 -1.20 15.97 -1.83
N SER A 29 -2.33 15.34 -2.07
CA SER A 29 -2.71 14.06 -1.49
C SER A 29 -2.46 12.97 -2.54
N ASN A 30 -1.86 11.86 -2.11
CA ASN A 30 -1.64 10.69 -2.96
C ASN A 30 -2.46 9.54 -2.39
N LYS A 31 -3.39 9.01 -3.19
CA LYS A 31 -4.08 7.75 -2.86
C LYS A 31 -3.28 6.61 -3.46
N THR A 32 -2.84 5.66 -2.64
CA THR A 32 -2.26 4.39 -3.11
C THR A 32 -3.32 3.31 -2.89
N THR A 33 -4.10 3.03 -3.94
CA THR A 33 -5.01 1.90 -3.94
C THR A 33 -4.38 0.82 -4.80
N THR A 34 -4.08 -0.32 -4.20
CA THR A 34 -3.77 -1.51 -4.96
C THR A 34 -5.07 -1.97 -5.62
N PHE A 35 -5.10 -2.10 -6.96
CA PHE A 35 -6.32 -2.50 -7.68
C PHE A 35 -6.89 -3.76 -7.04
N CYS A 36 -8.14 -3.69 -6.59
CA CYS A 36 -8.82 -4.78 -5.92
C CYS A 36 -10.33 -4.61 -6.09
N GLN A 37 -11.08 -5.70 -6.15
CA GLN A 37 -12.54 -5.67 -6.34
C GLN A 37 -13.31 -5.19 -5.11
N TRP A 38 -12.68 -5.16 -3.93
CA TRP A 38 -13.30 -4.73 -2.68
C TRP A 38 -12.81 -3.35 -2.25
N ASP A 39 -13.75 -2.44 -1.99
CA ASP A 39 -13.44 -1.07 -1.56
C ASP A 39 -13.09 -0.97 -0.07
N THR A 40 -13.63 -1.87 0.75
CA THR A 40 -13.48 -1.86 2.22
C THR A 40 -13.01 -3.20 2.76
N TYR A 41 -12.43 -3.16 3.96
CA TYR A 41 -12.06 -4.37 4.70
C TYR A 41 -13.28 -5.29 4.91
N ASN A 42 -14.43 -4.72 5.27
CA ASN A 42 -15.63 -5.51 5.57
C ASN A 42 -16.13 -6.25 4.33
N THR A 43 -16.22 -5.57 3.18
CA THR A 43 -16.62 -6.22 1.93
C THR A 43 -15.67 -7.34 1.51
N ALA A 44 -14.36 -7.20 1.76
CA ALA A 44 -13.40 -8.26 1.51
C ALA A 44 -13.57 -9.45 2.49
N MET A 45 -13.84 -9.15 3.76
CA MET A 45 -14.11 -10.15 4.79
C MET A 45 -15.41 -10.92 4.52
N GLU A 46 -16.50 -10.23 4.14
CA GLU A 46 -17.79 -10.82 3.81
C GLU A 46 -17.66 -11.82 2.64
N SER A 47 -17.03 -11.39 1.54
CA SER A 47 -16.77 -12.28 0.40
C SER A 47 -15.86 -13.46 0.77
N TYR A 48 -14.88 -13.24 1.65
CA TYR A 48 -14.06 -14.34 2.17
C TYR A 48 -14.86 -15.31 3.03
N GLN A 49 -15.84 -14.83 3.79
CA GLN A 49 -16.68 -15.65 4.66
C GLN A 49 -17.58 -16.60 3.87
N GLU A 50 -18.05 -16.20 2.68
CA GLU A 50 -18.86 -17.01 1.77
C GLU A 50 -18.16 -18.30 1.28
N ILE A 51 -16.82 -18.37 1.34
CA ILE A 51 -16.08 -19.56 0.90
C ILE A 51 -16.31 -20.72 1.89
N GLU A 52 -16.95 -21.80 1.45
CA GLU A 52 -17.22 -22.97 2.28
C GLU A 52 -16.12 -24.03 2.14
N VAL A 53 -15.53 -24.43 3.27
CA VAL A 53 -14.47 -25.45 3.30
C VAL A 53 -15.07 -26.84 3.01
N ASN A 54 -14.40 -27.61 2.15
CA ASN A 54 -14.80 -28.90 1.60
C ASN A 54 -16.05 -28.89 0.72
N VAL A 55 -16.53 -27.69 0.34
CA VAL A 55 -17.71 -27.52 -0.52
C VAL A 55 -17.32 -26.69 -1.74
N THR A 56 -16.71 -25.52 -1.54
CA THR A 56 -16.36 -24.62 -2.62
C THR A 56 -15.29 -25.22 -3.53
N THR A 57 -15.63 -25.32 -4.81
CA THR A 57 -14.74 -25.75 -5.89
C THR A 57 -13.84 -24.61 -6.37
N ILE A 58 -12.76 -24.95 -7.07
CA ILE A 58 -11.91 -23.95 -7.73
C ILE A 58 -12.66 -23.11 -8.77
N ALA A 59 -13.68 -23.66 -9.43
CA ALA A 59 -14.48 -22.93 -10.40
C ALA A 59 -15.32 -21.86 -9.70
N GLU A 60 -16.07 -22.26 -8.67
CA GLU A 60 -16.87 -21.33 -7.85
C GLU A 60 -15.98 -20.27 -7.18
N LEU A 61 -14.81 -20.68 -6.67
CA LEU A 61 -13.85 -19.76 -6.06
C LEU A 61 -13.40 -18.67 -7.06
N LYS A 62 -13.17 -19.04 -8.33
CA LYS A 62 -12.85 -18.08 -9.39
C LYS A 62 -14.03 -17.18 -9.73
N ASP A 63 -15.25 -17.71 -9.75
CA ASP A 63 -16.47 -16.95 -10.01
C ASP A 63 -16.77 -15.93 -8.90
N MET A 64 -16.36 -16.23 -7.65
CA MET A 64 -16.37 -15.30 -6.52
C MET A 64 -15.30 -14.19 -6.63
N GLY A 65 -14.46 -14.23 -7.67
CA GLY A 65 -13.42 -13.23 -7.94
C GLY A 65 -12.03 -13.57 -7.38
N TYR A 66 -11.82 -14.79 -6.87
CA TYR A 66 -10.51 -15.30 -6.49
C TYR A 66 -9.84 -16.05 -7.66
N ASP A 67 -9.73 -15.39 -8.81
CA ASP A 67 -9.04 -15.93 -9.99
C ASP A 67 -7.63 -15.30 -10.13
N PRO A 68 -6.54 -16.06 -9.94
CA PRO A 68 -5.18 -15.50 -10.01
C PRO A 68 -4.77 -15.04 -11.41
N TYR A 69 -5.51 -15.43 -12.45
CA TYR A 69 -5.24 -15.01 -13.83
C TYR A 69 -6.00 -13.74 -14.24
N LYS A 70 -6.99 -13.32 -13.45
CA LYS A 70 -7.83 -12.14 -13.74
C LYS A 70 -7.75 -11.09 -12.63
N SER A 71 -7.66 -11.53 -11.39
CA SER A 71 -7.67 -10.67 -10.20
C SER A 71 -6.25 -10.29 -9.81
N PRO A 72 -5.95 -8.98 -9.72
CA PRO A 72 -4.64 -8.51 -9.26
C PRO A 72 -4.39 -8.86 -7.79
N ASN A 73 -3.11 -8.98 -7.41
CA ASN A 73 -2.65 -9.27 -6.04
C ASN A 73 -3.14 -10.60 -5.45
N LEU A 74 -3.49 -11.54 -6.32
CA LEU A 74 -3.62 -12.94 -5.99
C LEU A 74 -2.34 -13.66 -6.45
N LYS A 75 -1.75 -14.46 -5.56
CA LYS A 75 -0.57 -15.28 -5.85
C LYS A 75 -0.92 -16.75 -5.68
N ILE A 76 -0.48 -17.59 -6.61
CA ILE A 76 -0.52 -19.04 -6.45
C ILE A 76 0.69 -19.46 -5.62
N LEU A 77 0.43 -20.16 -4.52
CA LEU A 77 1.42 -20.75 -3.63
C LEU A 77 1.49 -22.25 -3.88
N THR A 78 2.68 -22.78 -4.12
CA THR A 78 2.91 -24.23 -4.20
C THR A 78 2.87 -24.86 -2.80
N TYR A 79 2.86 -26.19 -2.69
CA TYR A 79 2.97 -26.86 -1.39
C TYR A 79 4.22 -26.42 -0.58
N LEU A 80 5.34 -26.09 -1.26
CA LEU A 80 6.55 -25.56 -0.61
C LEU A 80 6.37 -24.14 -0.07
N ASP A 81 5.58 -23.31 -0.76
CA ASP A 81 5.20 -22.00 -0.25
C ASP A 81 4.25 -22.14 0.95
N VAL A 82 3.25 -23.03 0.87
CA VAL A 82 2.33 -23.33 1.97
C VAL A 82 3.11 -23.80 3.20
N MET A 83 4.08 -24.70 3.03
CA MET A 83 4.95 -25.14 4.13
C MET A 83 5.70 -23.96 4.77
N ARG A 84 6.23 -23.02 3.97
CA ARG A 84 6.96 -21.84 4.48
C ARG A 84 6.07 -20.87 5.24
N GLU A 85 4.82 -20.69 4.79
CA GLU A 85 3.85 -19.82 5.47
C GLU A 85 3.37 -20.42 6.81
N PHE A 86 3.15 -21.74 6.86
CA PHE A 86 2.62 -22.41 8.05
C PHE A 86 3.70 -22.90 9.02
N MET A 87 4.93 -23.10 8.56
CA MET A 87 6.09 -23.51 9.36
C MET A 87 7.26 -22.52 9.16
N PRO A 88 7.12 -21.26 9.61
CA PRO A 88 8.12 -20.21 9.38
C PRO A 88 9.46 -20.45 10.09
N ASN A 89 9.53 -21.39 11.03
CA ASN A 89 10.74 -21.77 11.75
C ASN A 89 10.73 -23.27 12.08
N SER A 90 11.89 -23.82 12.45
CA SER A 90 12.08 -25.24 12.73
C SER A 90 11.43 -25.75 14.03
N SER A 91 10.90 -24.85 14.87
CA SER A 91 10.21 -25.25 16.12
C SER A 91 8.77 -25.70 15.87
N ILE A 92 8.16 -25.25 14.77
CA ILE A 92 6.82 -25.67 14.36
C ILE A 92 6.99 -26.88 13.46
N LYS A 93 6.42 -28.01 13.87
CA LYS A 93 6.46 -29.25 13.11
C LYS A 93 5.19 -29.41 12.30
N LYS A 94 5.24 -30.31 11.31
CA LYS A 94 4.07 -30.64 10.50
C LYS A 94 2.91 -31.07 11.39
N GLU A 95 3.16 -31.81 12.47
CA GLU A 95 2.15 -32.34 13.40
C GLU A 95 1.37 -31.25 14.14
N ASP A 96 1.94 -30.05 14.29
CA ASP A 96 1.32 -28.91 14.95
C ASP A 96 0.29 -28.20 14.03
N LEU A 97 0.28 -28.53 12.74
CA LEU A 97 -0.62 -27.92 11.77
C LEU A 97 -2.03 -28.56 11.81
N PRO A 98 -3.07 -27.80 11.42
CA PRO A 98 -4.41 -28.37 11.27
C PRO A 98 -4.40 -29.59 10.35
N TYR A 99 -5.21 -30.59 10.67
CA TYR A 99 -5.22 -31.88 9.95
C TYR A 99 -5.37 -31.74 8.43
N THR A 100 -6.25 -30.84 7.97
CA THR A 100 -6.47 -30.61 6.53
C THR A 100 -5.25 -30.01 5.83
N VAL A 101 -4.53 -29.11 6.52
CA VAL A 101 -3.28 -28.52 6.01
C VAL A 101 -2.18 -29.58 5.92
N ARG A 102 -2.03 -30.42 6.94
CA ARG A 102 -1.07 -31.55 6.94
C ARG A 102 -1.32 -32.47 5.75
N ARG A 103 -2.57 -32.89 5.58
CA ARG A 103 -2.95 -33.80 4.50
C ARG A 103 -2.76 -33.18 3.13
N CYS A 104 -3.05 -31.89 2.97
CA CYS A 104 -2.73 -31.17 1.75
C CYS A 104 -1.24 -31.25 1.45
N ILE A 105 -0.36 -30.87 2.39
CA ILE A 105 1.09 -30.88 2.17
C ILE A 105 1.60 -32.28 1.76
N GLU A 106 0.99 -33.35 2.27
CA GLU A 106 1.31 -34.74 1.91
C GLU A 106 0.90 -35.13 0.47
N ASP A 107 -0.06 -34.41 -0.13
CA ASP A 107 -0.54 -34.62 -1.50
C ASP A 107 0.25 -33.83 -2.55
N HIS A 108 1.34 -33.16 -2.14
CA HIS A 108 2.33 -32.51 -3.02
C HIS A 108 1.74 -31.58 -4.10
N GLU A 109 1.79 -31.97 -5.37
CA GLU A 109 1.37 -31.15 -6.51
C GLU A 109 -0.13 -30.85 -6.51
N GLN A 110 -0.94 -31.70 -5.88
CA GLN A 110 -2.37 -31.44 -5.72
C GLN A 110 -2.66 -30.36 -4.67
N CYS A 111 -1.67 -30.04 -3.83
CA CYS A 111 -1.75 -29.03 -2.79
C CYS A 111 -1.14 -27.71 -3.22
N TYR A 112 -1.98 -26.70 -3.27
CA TYR A 112 -1.59 -25.32 -3.52
C TYR A 112 -2.51 -24.38 -2.77
N ALA A 113 -2.18 -23.10 -2.74
CA ALA A 113 -3.04 -22.10 -2.13
C ALA A 113 -3.11 -20.83 -2.96
N TYR A 114 -4.20 -20.10 -2.82
CA TYR A 114 -4.28 -18.71 -3.27
C TYR A 114 -3.96 -17.81 -2.08
N LEU A 115 -2.98 -16.94 -2.28
CA LEU A 115 -2.63 -15.86 -1.36
C LEU A 115 -3.16 -14.55 -1.92
N LEU A 116 -4.16 -13.99 -1.26
CA LEU A 116 -4.67 -12.65 -1.51
C LEU A 116 -3.95 -11.65 -0.60
N SER A 117 -3.45 -10.55 -1.16
CA SER A 117 -2.86 -9.45 -0.38
C SER A 117 -3.35 -8.10 -0.88
N ILE A 118 -4.14 -7.40 -0.06
CA ILE A 118 -4.78 -6.14 -0.40
C ILE A 118 -4.31 -5.05 0.56
N GLU A 119 -3.92 -3.92 -0.01
CA GLU A 119 -3.60 -2.70 0.73
C GLU A 119 -4.36 -1.53 0.09
N ASN A 120 -5.19 -0.84 0.88
CA ASN A 120 -5.89 0.36 0.43
C ASN A 120 -5.52 1.51 1.37
N MET A 121 -4.61 2.37 0.91
CA MET A 121 -4.02 3.43 1.73
C MET A 121 -4.20 4.80 1.09
N ASN A 122 -4.69 5.75 1.89
CA ASN A 122 -4.68 7.16 1.59
C ASN A 122 -3.49 7.84 2.29
N LYS A 123 -2.66 8.56 1.52
CA LYS A 123 -1.53 9.33 2.05
C LYS A 123 -1.86 10.81 1.89
N GLN A 124 -2.06 11.48 3.02
CA GLN A 124 -2.29 12.92 3.07
C GLN A 124 -1.04 13.62 3.59
N ARG A 125 -0.58 14.63 2.85
CA ARG A 125 0.53 15.48 3.27
C ARG A 125 0.01 16.53 4.25
N GLU A 126 0.64 16.61 5.41
CA GLU A 126 0.34 17.62 6.43
C GLU A 126 1.53 18.60 6.50
N GLY A 127 1.32 19.88 6.18
CA GLY A 127 2.38 20.92 6.22
C GLY A 127 2.01 22.20 5.48
N ASN A 128 2.69 23.32 5.77
CA ASN A 128 2.47 24.60 5.08
C ASN A 128 3.54 24.79 3.98
N VAL A 129 3.15 25.17 2.76
CA VAL A 129 4.03 25.30 1.58
C VAL A 129 5.22 26.24 1.84
N VAL A 130 5.04 27.26 2.68
CA VAL A 130 6.09 28.24 3.02
C VAL A 130 7.19 27.63 3.91
N SER A 131 6.86 26.69 4.80
CA SER A 131 7.85 25.94 5.59
C SER A 131 8.54 24.80 4.81
N ASP A 132 7.95 24.39 3.69
CA ASP A 132 8.47 23.36 2.78
C ASP A 132 9.49 23.94 1.78
N LEU A 133 9.42 25.23 1.45
CA LEU A 133 10.40 25.94 0.59
C LEU A 133 11.80 26.00 1.21
N PHE A 134 11.90 25.95 2.54
CA PHE A 134 13.17 25.77 3.27
C PHE A 134 13.50 24.29 3.56
N GLY A 135 12.66 23.34 3.12
CA GLY A 135 13.07 21.95 2.88
C GLY A 135 13.25 21.00 4.07
N PHE A 136 12.96 21.40 5.31
CA PHE A 136 13.47 20.64 6.45
C PHE A 136 12.57 19.53 7.01
N ARG A 137 11.23 19.58 6.87
CA ARG A 137 10.33 18.61 7.54
C ARG A 137 9.07 18.31 6.74
N LYS A 138 8.86 17.03 6.39
CA LYS A 138 7.67 16.52 5.72
C LYS A 138 6.90 15.62 6.70
N ASN A 139 5.68 16.00 7.07
CA ASN A 139 4.77 15.13 7.81
C ASN A 139 3.77 14.53 6.82
N THR A 140 3.53 13.22 6.94
CA THR A 140 2.57 12.50 6.09
C THR A 140 1.75 11.59 6.98
N ARG A 141 0.44 11.81 6.96
CA ARG A 141 -0.53 10.93 7.60
C ARG A 141 -0.97 9.89 6.58
N ILE A 142 -0.92 8.63 7.00
CA ILE A 142 -1.29 7.48 6.17
C ILE A 142 -2.44 6.79 6.88
N GLU A 143 -3.57 6.67 6.19
CA GLU A 143 -4.76 5.99 6.69
C GLU A 143 -5.23 4.93 5.71
N GLY A 144 -5.85 3.86 6.18
CA GLY A 144 -6.31 2.82 5.26
C GLY A 144 -6.67 1.53 5.97
N TRP A 145 -6.64 0.44 5.20
CA TRP A 145 -6.86 -0.91 5.69
C TRP A 145 -6.01 -1.91 4.90
N THR A 146 -5.75 -3.06 5.51
CA THR A 146 -5.06 -4.18 4.88
C THR A 146 -5.84 -5.46 5.09
N PHE A 147 -5.82 -6.34 4.09
CA PHE A 147 -6.44 -7.66 4.17
C PHE A 147 -5.55 -8.68 3.49
N GLN A 148 -5.36 -9.82 4.13
CA GLN A 148 -4.60 -10.95 3.60
C GLN A 148 -5.41 -12.22 3.84
N ALA A 149 -5.45 -13.11 2.85
CA ALA A 149 -6.08 -14.41 3.00
C ALA A 149 -5.26 -15.50 2.31
N ILE A 150 -5.16 -16.66 2.95
CA ILE A 150 -4.61 -17.88 2.37
C ILE A 150 -5.75 -18.89 2.27
N ILE A 151 -6.05 -19.31 1.04
CA ILE A 151 -7.09 -20.30 0.73
C ILE A 151 -6.39 -21.52 0.15
N ILE A 152 -6.36 -22.60 0.92
CA ILE A 152 -5.69 -23.84 0.54
C ILE A 152 -6.66 -24.71 -0.25
N ILE A 153 -6.17 -25.19 -1.39
CA ILE A 153 -6.90 -25.98 -2.35
C ILE A 153 -6.19 -27.34 -2.47
N ASN A 154 -6.96 -28.41 -2.43
CA ASN A 154 -6.48 -29.76 -2.69
C ASN A 154 -7.46 -30.48 -3.60
N ASN A 155 -6.97 -31.12 -4.67
CA ASN A 155 -7.79 -31.82 -5.68
C ASN A 155 -8.97 -30.96 -6.20
N GLY A 156 -8.76 -29.65 -6.35
CA GLY A 156 -9.77 -28.72 -6.87
C GLY A 156 -10.84 -28.25 -5.87
N LEU A 157 -10.73 -28.62 -4.59
CA LEU A 157 -11.63 -28.18 -3.51
C LEU A 157 -10.88 -27.33 -2.49
N VAL A 158 -11.56 -26.32 -1.93
CA VAL A 158 -11.03 -25.55 -0.80
C VAL A 158 -11.03 -26.43 0.45
N VAL A 159 -9.86 -26.74 1.03
CA VAL A 159 -9.73 -27.63 2.20
C VAL A 159 -9.37 -26.90 3.49
N TYR A 160 -8.91 -25.66 3.39
CA TYR A 160 -8.62 -24.80 4.54
C TYR A 160 -8.60 -23.34 4.10
N LYS A 161 -8.97 -22.42 4.99
CA LYS A 161 -8.85 -20.98 4.76
C LYS A 161 -8.47 -20.25 6.03
N ILE A 162 -7.61 -19.24 5.92
CA ILE A 162 -7.30 -18.30 7.00
C ILE A 162 -7.16 -16.88 6.45
N SER A 163 -7.66 -15.90 7.20
CA SER A 163 -7.56 -14.48 6.88
C SER A 163 -6.91 -13.69 8.01
N SER A 164 -6.22 -12.62 7.67
CA SER A 164 -5.63 -11.66 8.60
C SER A 164 -5.69 -10.25 7.99
N GLY A 165 -5.34 -9.23 8.77
CA GLY A 165 -5.30 -7.86 8.27
C GLY A 165 -5.57 -6.83 9.35
N GLN A 166 -5.68 -5.58 8.92
CA GLN A 166 -5.96 -4.44 9.77
C GLN A 166 -7.17 -3.68 9.20
N PRO A 167 -8.35 -3.75 9.84
CA PRO A 167 -9.54 -3.02 9.39
C PRO A 167 -9.34 -1.50 9.37
N LYS A 168 -8.44 -1.00 10.22
CA LYS A 168 -8.06 0.41 10.30
C LYS A 168 -6.57 0.53 10.57
N VAL A 169 -5.89 1.25 9.70
CA VAL A 169 -4.49 1.64 9.82
C VAL A 169 -4.41 3.16 9.91
N THR A 170 -3.64 3.66 10.88
CA THR A 170 -3.28 5.08 10.97
C THR A 170 -1.78 5.14 11.31
N LYS A 171 -0.99 5.75 10.42
CA LYS A 171 0.46 5.91 10.59
C LYS A 171 0.85 7.36 10.35
N TYR A 172 1.79 7.88 11.14
CA TYR A 172 2.38 9.20 10.97
C TYR A 172 3.83 9.04 10.55
N LYS A 173 4.20 9.53 9.37
CA LYS A 173 5.57 9.52 8.87
C LYS A 173 6.13 10.93 8.88
N LYS A 174 7.23 11.13 9.62
CA LYS A 174 8.00 12.37 9.63
C LYS A 174 9.33 12.14 8.91
N VAL A 175 9.54 12.83 7.80
CA VAL A 175 10.81 12.82 7.06
C VAL A 175 11.46 14.18 7.26
N SER A 176 12.71 14.21 7.72
CA SER A 176 13.48 15.44 7.86
C SER A 176 14.66 15.38 6.90
N ASN A 177 14.73 16.31 5.93
CA ASN A 177 15.84 16.42 5.00
C ASN A 177 16.62 17.71 5.33
N PRO A 178 17.50 17.70 6.34
CA PRO A 178 18.16 18.90 6.85
C PRO A 178 19.06 19.63 5.83
N LEU A 179 19.30 19.03 4.66
CA LEU A 179 20.30 19.49 3.69
C LEU A 179 19.68 19.86 2.32
N GLY A 180 18.34 19.89 2.24
CA GLY A 180 17.63 20.41 1.07
C GLY A 180 17.71 19.55 -0.21
N PRO A 181 17.11 20.01 -1.32
CA PRO A 181 16.97 19.25 -2.58
C PRO A 181 18.29 19.02 -3.35
N LEU A 182 19.40 19.60 -2.91
CA LEU A 182 20.71 19.42 -3.57
C LEU A 182 21.36 18.06 -3.28
N GLN A 183 20.85 17.29 -2.30
CA GLN A 183 21.41 15.99 -1.94
C GLN A 183 21.03 14.84 -2.88
N SER A 184 19.98 15.00 -3.69
CA SER A 184 19.62 13.99 -4.69
C SER A 184 20.45 14.09 -5.98
N ILE A 185 21.37 15.05 -6.08
CA ILE A 185 22.33 15.19 -7.18
C ILE A 185 23.67 14.57 -6.74
N ASN A 186 23.68 13.29 -6.37
CA ASN A 186 24.94 12.55 -6.41
C ASN A 186 25.15 12.07 -7.85
N VAL A 187 26.00 12.85 -8.51
CA VAL A 187 26.71 12.65 -9.76
C VAL A 187 26.98 11.15 -10.05
N SER A 188 26.09 10.51 -10.81
CA SER A 188 26.46 9.38 -11.65
C SER A 188 26.81 9.92 -13.03
N SER A 189 27.99 10.52 -13.13
CA SER A 189 28.61 10.85 -14.41
C SER A 189 30.08 11.19 -14.19
N SER A 190 30.95 10.19 -14.35
CA SER A 190 32.08 10.23 -15.29
C SER A 190 33.15 9.21 -14.91
N VAL A 191 33.23 8.12 -15.67
CA VAL A 191 34.31 7.85 -16.63
C VAL A 191 35.53 7.20 -15.98
N LYS A 192 35.57 5.90 -16.20
CA LYS A 192 36.73 5.01 -16.29
C LYS A 192 37.95 5.75 -16.89
N SER A 193 38.93 6.12 -16.07
CA SER A 193 40.31 6.45 -16.50
C SER A 193 41.26 5.61 -15.66
N VAL A 194 41.80 4.53 -16.23
CA VAL A 194 43.22 4.44 -16.65
C VAL A 194 44.17 4.72 -15.49
N LEU A 195 44.72 3.65 -14.91
CA LEU A 195 46.14 3.48 -14.60
C LEU A 195 46.43 1.97 -14.57
N GLY A 196 47.09 1.47 -15.62
CA GLY A 196 47.90 0.25 -15.59
C GLY A 196 49.28 0.55 -14.98
N PRO A 197 50.30 -0.31 -15.10
CA PRO A 197 50.41 -1.51 -15.93
C PRO A 197 50.05 -2.83 -15.22
#